data_AF-A0A947HRI7-F1
#
_entry.id   AF-A0A947HRI7-F1
#
_cell.length_a   1.000
_cell.length_b   1.000
_cell.length_c   1.000
_cell.angle_alpha   90.00
_cell.angle_beta   90.00
_cell.angle_gamma   90.00
#
_symmetry.space_group_name_H-M   'P 1'
#
loop_
_entity.id
_entity.type
_entity.pdbx_description
1 polymer ?
#
loop_
_entity_poly.entity_id
_entity_poly.type
_entity_poly.pdbx_seq_one_letter_code
_entity_poly.pdbx_strand_id
1 'polypeptide(L)'
;MRRFSAVASFFIIACQDPTTESVDTTVCASGTRWVGGDEESANMNPGEACIACHSRGEGPSFTLAGTVYDESRQADDCYGSVGATVEITDAKGKVVKLGLVDSGSFYSHESLTMPYTAKVIRDGVESKMLTPQSNGDCNACHTVSGVSGAPGRILAP
;
A
#
# COMPACT_ATOMS: atom_id res chain seq x y z
N MET A 1 -52.63 27.39 12.33
CA MET A 1 -51.32 28.07 12.20
C MET A 1 -50.24 27.00 12.20
N ARG A 2 -49.25 27.14 11.31
CA ARG A 2 -48.34 26.07 10.86
C ARG A 2 -47.34 25.66 11.95
N ARG A 3 -47.08 24.36 11.99
CA ARG A 3 -46.08 23.65 12.81
C ARG A 3 -44.66 24.04 12.37
N PHE A 4 -43.76 24.22 13.32
CA PHE A 4 -42.32 24.14 13.10
C PHE A 4 -41.70 23.29 14.21
N SER A 5 -41.50 22.00 13.94
CA SER A 5 -40.57 21.17 14.70
C SER A 5 -39.18 21.46 14.17
N ALA A 6 -38.33 22.08 14.98
CA ALA A 6 -36.91 22.21 14.69
C ALA A 6 -36.27 20.81 14.83
N VAL A 7 -35.84 20.24 13.71
CA VAL A 7 -34.97 19.07 13.71
C VAL A 7 -33.55 19.62 13.89
N ALA A 8 -33.01 19.49 15.09
CA ALA A 8 -31.60 19.77 15.34
C ALA A 8 -30.77 18.66 14.70
N SER A 9 -30.21 18.94 13.51
CA SER A 9 -29.22 18.06 12.89
C SER A 9 -27.97 18.05 13.76
N PHE A 10 -27.77 16.95 14.49
CA PHE A 10 -26.50 16.59 15.08
C PHE A 10 -25.53 16.25 13.94
N PHE A 11 -24.62 17.16 13.62
CA PHE A 11 -23.43 16.79 12.87
C PHE A 11 -22.57 15.93 13.78
N ILE A 12 -22.57 14.62 13.54
CA ILE A 12 -21.58 13.71 14.09
C ILE A 12 -20.26 14.13 13.48
N ILE A 13 -19.41 14.80 14.25
CA ILE A 13 -18.00 14.99 13.90
C ILE A 13 -17.40 13.60 13.97
N ALA A 14 -17.38 12.90 12.84
CA ALA A 14 -16.53 11.73 12.68
C ALA A 14 -15.08 12.21 12.86
N CYS A 15 -14.23 11.40 13.50
CA CYS A 15 -12.79 11.60 13.45
C CYS A 15 -12.35 11.43 11.99
N GLN A 16 -12.42 12.51 11.19
CA GLN A 16 -11.80 12.54 9.88
C GLN A 16 -10.30 12.61 10.12
N ASP A 17 -9.56 11.60 9.67
CA ASP A 17 -8.11 11.68 9.56
C ASP A 17 -7.78 12.77 8.51
N PRO A 18 -7.11 13.88 8.89
CA PRO A 18 -6.83 14.98 7.96
C PRO A 18 -5.89 14.57 6.83
N THR A 19 -5.24 13.42 6.93
CA THR A 19 -4.30 12.90 5.94
C THR A 19 -4.96 12.02 4.87
N THR A 20 -6.28 11.81 4.96
CA THR A 20 -7.03 10.91 4.08
C THR A 20 -8.22 11.62 3.44
N GLU A 21 -8.31 11.55 2.11
CA GLU A 21 -9.38 12.18 1.33
C GLU A 21 -10.21 11.11 0.60
N SER A 22 -11.54 11.20 0.69
CA SER A 22 -12.44 10.43 -0.15
C SER A 22 -12.49 11.02 -1.56
N VAL A 23 -12.25 10.18 -2.56
CA VAL A 23 -12.23 10.55 -3.98
C VAL A 23 -13.16 9.65 -4.79
N ASP A 24 -13.49 10.07 -6.00
CA ASP A 24 -14.25 9.23 -6.92
C ASP A 24 -13.47 7.93 -7.24
N THR A 25 -14.18 6.82 -7.42
CA THR A 25 -13.56 5.52 -7.71
C THR A 25 -12.82 5.48 -9.05
N THR A 26 -13.09 6.44 -9.95
CA THR A 26 -12.32 6.63 -11.18
C THR A 26 -10.94 7.28 -10.95
N VAL A 27 -10.73 7.92 -9.80
CA VAL A 27 -9.43 8.47 -9.38
C VAL A 27 -8.62 7.41 -8.66
N CYS A 28 -9.19 6.83 -7.61
CA CYS A 28 -8.61 5.71 -6.87
C CYS A 28 -9.67 4.64 -6.70
N ALA A 29 -9.38 3.39 -7.08
CA ALA A 29 -10.36 2.30 -7.03
C ALA A 29 -10.92 2.06 -5.61
N SER A 30 -10.11 2.32 -4.58
CA SER A 30 -10.51 2.28 -3.17
C SER A 30 -11.47 3.40 -2.75
N GLY A 31 -11.68 4.41 -3.60
CA GLY A 31 -12.45 5.62 -3.30
C GLY A 31 -11.76 6.54 -2.29
N THR A 32 -10.48 6.31 -2.00
CA THR A 32 -9.73 7.05 -0.99
C THR A 32 -8.27 7.24 -1.42
N ARG A 33 -7.69 8.38 -1.06
CA ARG A 33 -6.26 8.66 -1.26
C ARG A 33 -5.64 9.32 -0.04
N TRP A 34 -4.33 9.19 0.04
CA TRP A 34 -3.46 9.94 0.92
C TRP A 34 -3.35 11.39 0.45
N VAL A 35 -3.42 12.33 1.40
CA VAL A 35 -3.20 13.78 1.19
C VAL A 35 -2.33 14.38 2.28
N GLY A 36 -1.78 13.56 3.17
CA GLY A 36 -0.92 14.01 4.27
C GLY A 36 0.52 14.37 3.84
N GLY A 37 0.89 14.18 2.58
CA GLY A 37 2.27 14.37 2.14
C GLY A 37 3.24 13.51 2.96
N ASP A 38 4.31 14.10 3.48
CA ASP A 38 5.31 13.37 4.27
C ASP A 38 4.98 13.25 5.77
N GLU A 39 3.74 13.57 6.17
CA GLU A 39 3.34 13.42 7.57
C GLU A 39 3.42 11.95 8.03
N GLU A 40 4.01 11.76 9.21
CA GLU A 40 4.32 10.43 9.73
C GLU A 40 3.06 9.59 9.91
N SER A 41 2.96 8.51 9.16
CA SER A 41 1.87 7.55 9.25
C SER A 41 2.29 6.22 8.66
N ALA A 42 1.75 5.12 9.19
CA ALA A 42 1.89 3.81 8.54
C ALA A 42 1.24 3.80 7.13
N ASN A 43 0.27 4.69 6.90
CA ASN A 43 -0.49 4.77 5.67
C ASN A 43 0.12 5.69 4.60
N MET A 44 1.24 6.36 4.90
CA MET A 44 1.78 7.42 4.05
C MET A 44 2.19 6.94 2.65
N ASN A 45 1.98 7.82 1.66
CA ASN A 45 2.48 7.71 0.29
C ASN A 45 2.36 6.31 -0.35
N PRO A 46 1.17 5.66 -0.31
CA PRO A 46 0.97 4.35 -0.94
C PRO A 46 1.27 4.45 -2.43
N GLY A 47 2.00 3.49 -2.98
CA GLY A 47 2.42 3.53 -4.38
C GLY A 47 3.83 4.09 -4.58
N GLU A 48 4.36 4.90 -3.67
CA GLU A 48 5.71 5.45 -3.78
C GLU A 48 6.81 4.47 -3.33
N ALA A 49 8.04 4.79 -3.73
CA ALA A 49 9.24 4.05 -3.36
C ALA A 49 9.68 4.38 -1.92
N CYS A 50 9.26 3.57 -0.96
CA CYS A 50 9.42 3.86 0.47
C CYS A 50 10.90 3.93 0.88
N ILE A 51 11.73 2.98 0.46
CA ILE A 51 13.13 2.88 0.94
C ILE A 51 13.98 4.00 0.35
N ALA A 52 13.74 4.38 -0.90
CA ALA A 52 14.43 5.50 -1.52
C ALA A 52 14.21 6.82 -0.77
N CYS A 53 13.01 7.02 -0.18
CA CYS A 53 12.72 8.17 0.66
C CYS A 53 13.29 8.00 2.08
N HIS A 54 13.04 6.85 2.72
CA HIS A 54 13.43 6.59 4.10
C HIS A 54 14.95 6.45 4.30
N SER A 55 15.72 6.06 3.28
CA SER A 55 17.19 5.99 3.36
C SER A 55 17.89 7.35 3.47
N ARG A 56 17.16 8.44 3.18
CA ARG A 56 17.66 9.82 3.22
C ARG A 56 16.92 10.74 4.21
N GLY A 57 15.83 10.26 4.81
CA GLY A 57 14.95 11.02 5.70
C GLY A 57 15.01 10.58 7.16
N GLU A 58 14.04 11.02 7.96
CA GLU A 58 13.91 10.74 9.40
C GLU A 58 13.09 9.47 9.71
N GLY A 59 12.67 8.73 8.68
CA GLY A 59 11.84 7.53 8.83
C GLY A 59 12.63 6.25 9.16
N PRO A 60 11.94 5.17 9.58
CA PRO A 60 12.58 3.89 9.87
C PRO A 60 13.17 3.25 8.61
N SER A 61 14.24 2.48 8.79
CA SER A 61 14.84 1.69 7.71
C SER A 61 14.04 0.41 7.44
N PHE A 62 13.71 0.14 6.19
CA PHE A 62 13.06 -1.11 5.77
C PHE A 62 14.02 -1.99 4.95
N THR A 63 13.87 -3.31 5.11
CA THR A 63 14.50 -4.30 4.23
C THR A 63 13.65 -4.55 2.98
N LEU A 64 12.33 -4.50 3.14
CA LEU A 64 11.34 -4.56 2.05
C LEU A 64 10.21 -3.59 2.35
N ALA A 65 9.68 -2.95 1.31
CA ALA A 65 8.46 -2.16 1.40
C ALA A 65 7.75 -2.07 0.05
N GLY A 66 6.43 -1.98 0.07
CA GLY A 66 5.63 -1.67 -1.11
C GLY A 66 4.13 -1.62 -0.86
N THR A 67 3.34 -1.55 -1.93
CA THR A 67 1.88 -1.41 -1.85
C THR A 67 1.17 -2.38 -2.80
N VAL A 68 0.16 -3.10 -2.30
CA VAL A 68 -0.71 -3.99 -3.08
C VAL A 68 -1.98 -3.25 -3.47
N TYR A 69 -2.46 -3.42 -4.70
CA TYR A 69 -3.69 -2.81 -5.22
C TYR A 69 -4.69 -3.85 -5.72
N ASP A 70 -5.98 -3.50 -5.73
CA ASP A 70 -7.03 -4.30 -6.37
C ASP A 70 -7.07 -4.12 -7.89
N GLU A 71 -6.64 -2.94 -8.35
CA GLU A 71 -6.66 -2.59 -9.76
C GLU A 71 -5.27 -2.21 -10.26
N SER A 72 -5.04 -2.46 -11.56
CA SER A 72 -3.84 -1.99 -12.24
C SER A 72 -3.83 -0.47 -12.38
N ARG A 73 -2.64 0.10 -12.60
CA ARG A 73 -2.45 1.53 -12.93
C ARG A 73 -3.00 2.53 -11.92
N GLN A 74 -3.15 2.12 -10.67
CA GLN A 74 -3.47 3.04 -9.58
C GLN A 74 -2.33 4.04 -9.41
N ALA A 75 -2.66 5.33 -9.34
CA ALA A 75 -1.70 6.41 -9.12
C ALA A 75 -1.02 6.27 -7.75
N ASP A 76 0.11 6.97 -7.57
CA ASP A 76 0.63 7.19 -6.22
C ASP A 76 -0.42 7.92 -5.37
N ASP A 77 -0.31 7.75 -4.05
CA ASP A 77 -1.25 8.21 -3.03
C ASP A 77 -2.63 7.54 -3.02
N CYS A 78 -3.02 6.81 -4.06
CA CYS A 78 -4.22 6.00 -3.98
C CYS A 78 -4.05 4.88 -2.95
N TYR A 79 -5.05 4.73 -2.07
CA TYR A 79 -5.08 3.61 -1.15
C TYR A 79 -5.22 2.32 -1.95
N GLY A 80 -4.39 1.36 -1.59
CA GLY A 80 -4.37 0.04 -2.16
C GLY A 80 -5.41 -0.88 -1.55
N SER A 81 -5.07 -2.15 -1.59
CA SER A 81 -5.97 -3.22 -1.24
C SER A 81 -5.87 -3.63 0.22
N VAL A 82 -6.97 -4.06 0.80
CA VAL A 82 -7.04 -4.55 2.18
C VAL A 82 -7.18 -6.07 2.24
N GLY A 83 -6.77 -6.68 3.36
CA GLY A 83 -7.00 -8.10 3.62
C GLY A 83 -6.19 -9.09 2.76
N ALA A 84 -5.20 -8.63 1.99
CA ALA A 84 -4.20 -9.52 1.40
C ALA A 84 -3.02 -9.74 2.36
N THR A 85 -2.20 -10.74 2.06
CA THR A 85 -0.91 -11.00 2.74
C THR A 85 0.17 -11.13 1.69
N VAL A 86 1.31 -10.49 1.93
CA VAL A 86 2.52 -10.68 1.11
C VAL A 86 3.39 -11.72 1.78
N GLU A 87 3.76 -12.78 1.05
CA GLU A 87 4.72 -13.77 1.51
C GLU A 87 6.03 -13.63 0.73
N ILE A 88 7.12 -13.45 1.46
CA ILE A 88 8.48 -13.33 0.95
C ILE A 88 9.23 -14.61 1.29
N THR A 89 9.88 -15.21 0.30
CA THR A 89 10.79 -16.34 0.48
C THR A 89 12.19 -15.93 0.07
N ASP A 90 13.13 -15.93 1.02
CA ASP A 90 14.53 -15.56 0.78
C ASP A 90 15.32 -16.71 0.13
N ALA A 91 16.57 -16.43 -0.28
CA ALA A 91 17.44 -17.41 -0.96
C ALA A 91 17.81 -18.65 -0.10
N LYS A 92 17.62 -18.58 1.22
CA LYS A 92 17.82 -19.71 2.15
C LYS A 92 16.52 -20.43 2.51
N GLY A 93 15.40 -20.00 1.94
CA GLY A 93 14.07 -20.55 2.22
C GLY A 93 13.43 -20.01 3.49
N LYS A 94 13.94 -18.91 4.08
CA LYS A 94 13.23 -18.20 5.16
C LYS A 94 11.97 -17.59 4.56
N VAL A 95 10.82 -17.89 5.15
CA VAL A 95 9.52 -17.34 4.76
C VAL A 95 9.09 -16.27 5.77
N VAL A 96 8.75 -15.08 5.27
CA VAL A 96 8.18 -13.98 6.06
C VAL A 96 6.82 -13.61 5.48
N LYS A 97 5.80 -13.54 6.34
CA LYS A 97 4.44 -13.10 5.97
C LYS A 97 4.19 -11.70 6.49
N LEU A 98 3.77 -10.81 5.61
CA LEU A 98 3.55 -9.40 5.88
C LEU A 98 2.07 -9.10 5.66
N GLY A 99 1.40 -8.64 6.72
CA GLY A 99 0.08 -8.05 6.60
C GLY A 99 0.16 -6.67 5.95
N LEU A 100 -0.93 -6.26 5.31
CA LEU A 100 -1.07 -4.90 4.80
C LEU A 100 -1.64 -3.99 5.89
N VAL A 101 -1.22 -2.73 5.90
CA VAL A 101 -1.91 -1.66 6.63
C VAL A 101 -3.11 -1.15 5.80
N ASP A 102 -3.88 -0.20 6.34
CA ASP A 102 -5.12 0.27 5.72
C ASP A 102 -4.92 0.89 4.33
N SER A 103 -3.75 1.48 4.06
CA SER A 103 -3.39 1.98 2.72
C SER A 103 -2.99 0.89 1.72
N GLY A 104 -3.02 -0.38 2.11
CA GLY A 104 -2.56 -1.52 1.31
C GLY A 104 -1.03 -1.65 1.24
N SER A 105 -0.30 -0.82 1.99
CA SER A 105 1.15 -0.89 2.10
C SER A 105 1.60 -2.02 3.03
N PHE A 106 2.80 -2.55 2.78
CA PHE A 106 3.50 -3.52 3.62
C PHE A 106 4.96 -3.14 3.73
N TYR A 107 5.58 -3.57 4.83
CA TYR A 107 7.00 -3.35 5.06
C TYR A 107 7.57 -4.43 5.98
N SER A 108 8.90 -4.56 5.97
CA SER A 108 9.64 -5.52 6.80
C SER A 108 10.97 -4.94 7.27
N HIS A 109 11.32 -5.23 8.52
CA HIS A 109 12.65 -5.00 9.09
C HIS A 109 13.46 -6.29 9.22
N GLU A 110 12.86 -7.43 8.86
CA GLU A 110 13.49 -8.73 8.96
C GLU A 110 14.69 -8.83 8.02
N SER A 111 15.82 -9.31 8.52
CA SER A 111 16.96 -9.66 7.66
C SER A 111 16.58 -10.81 6.72
N LEU A 112 16.92 -10.63 5.43
CA LEU A 112 16.67 -11.59 4.36
C LEU A 112 17.95 -11.86 3.57
N THR A 113 18.13 -13.11 3.14
CA THR A 113 19.18 -13.47 2.19
C THR A 113 18.67 -13.22 0.78
N MET A 114 19.26 -12.27 0.06
CA MET A 114 18.91 -11.98 -1.33
C MET A 114 19.49 -13.03 -2.30
N PRO A 115 18.87 -13.27 -3.47
CA PRO A 115 17.58 -12.70 -3.90
C PRO A 115 16.39 -13.37 -3.21
N TYR A 116 15.24 -12.70 -3.22
CA TYR A 116 13.98 -13.24 -2.72
C TYR A 116 12.98 -13.46 -3.86
N THR A 117 11.97 -14.30 -3.60
CA THR A 117 10.72 -14.34 -4.36
C THR A 117 9.58 -13.85 -3.48
N ALA A 118 8.51 -13.35 -4.11
CA ALA A 118 7.37 -12.77 -3.43
C ALA A 118 6.08 -13.32 -4.03
N LYS A 119 5.05 -13.45 -3.21
CA LYS A 119 3.68 -13.68 -3.66
C LYS A 119 2.69 -12.89 -2.82
N VAL A 120 1.59 -12.47 -3.44
CA VAL A 120 0.43 -11.90 -2.77
C VAL A 120 -0.63 -12.99 -2.65
N ILE A 121 -1.22 -13.11 -1.47
CA ILE A 121 -2.22 -14.11 -1.14
C ILE A 121 -3.48 -13.39 -0.68
N ARG A 122 -4.63 -13.77 -1.23
CA ARG A 122 -5.96 -13.40 -0.72
C ARG A 122 -6.90 -14.58 -0.88
N ASP A 123 -7.64 -14.89 0.18
CA ASP A 123 -8.66 -15.95 0.17
C ASP A 123 -8.18 -17.30 -0.40
N GLY A 124 -6.90 -17.62 -0.18
CA GLY A 124 -6.26 -18.84 -0.66
C GLY A 124 -5.80 -18.82 -2.12
N VAL A 125 -6.03 -17.74 -2.86
CA VAL A 125 -5.52 -17.51 -4.22
C VAL A 125 -4.19 -16.76 -4.14
N GLU A 126 -3.27 -17.05 -5.07
CA GLU A 126 -1.91 -16.50 -5.07
C GLU A 126 -1.54 -15.84 -6.41
N SER A 127 -0.96 -14.64 -6.34
CA SER A 127 -0.26 -13.99 -7.45
C SER A 127 1.23 -13.96 -7.15
N LYS A 128 2.08 -14.46 -8.07
CA LYS A 128 3.50 -14.74 -7.80
C LYS A 128 4.42 -13.87 -8.66
N MET A 129 5.48 -13.35 -8.03
CA MET A 129 6.58 -12.75 -8.75
C MET A 129 7.31 -13.83 -9.56
N LEU A 130 7.51 -13.58 -10.85
CA LEU A 130 8.07 -14.57 -11.78
C LEU A 130 9.59 -14.68 -11.71
N THR A 131 10.27 -13.61 -11.30
CA THR A 131 11.73 -13.51 -11.28
C THR A 131 12.20 -13.11 -9.88
N PRO A 132 13.19 -13.81 -9.29
CA PRO A 132 13.78 -13.40 -8.02
C PRO A 132 14.35 -11.98 -8.09
N GLN A 133 14.20 -11.21 -7.01
CA GLN A 133 14.67 -9.82 -6.92
C GLN A 133 15.60 -9.60 -5.73
N SER A 134 16.43 -8.57 -5.82
CA SER A 134 17.35 -8.15 -4.75
C SER A 134 17.11 -6.70 -4.29
N ASN A 135 16.18 -5.98 -4.92
CA ASN A 135 15.77 -4.66 -4.48
C ASN A 135 14.66 -4.79 -3.43
N GLY A 136 14.87 -4.16 -2.28
CA GLY A 136 13.89 -4.09 -1.20
C GLY A 136 12.74 -3.11 -1.47
N ASP A 137 12.96 -2.15 -2.37
CA ASP A 137 12.00 -1.10 -2.67
C ASP A 137 11.08 -1.56 -3.79
N CYS A 138 10.02 -2.32 -3.45
CA CYS A 138 9.20 -3.02 -4.43
C CYS A 138 8.59 -2.04 -5.45
N ASN A 139 8.17 -0.87 -4.99
CA ASN A 139 7.55 0.17 -5.81
C ASN A 139 8.54 0.90 -6.72
N ALA A 140 9.85 0.71 -6.55
CA ALA A 140 10.85 1.17 -7.52
C ALA A 140 10.75 0.44 -8.88
N CYS A 141 10.20 -0.79 -8.89
CA CYS A 141 9.88 -1.52 -10.12
C CYS A 141 8.38 -1.53 -10.40
N HIS A 142 7.55 -1.67 -9.35
CA HIS A 142 6.11 -1.78 -9.44
C HIS A 142 5.39 -0.42 -9.43
N THR A 143 5.71 0.42 -10.42
CA THR A 143 5.06 1.71 -10.65
C THR A 143 3.71 1.56 -11.36
N VAL A 144 3.01 2.67 -11.61
CA VAL A 144 1.75 2.70 -12.38
C VAL A 144 1.84 1.89 -13.68
N SER A 145 2.92 2.08 -14.44
CA SER A 145 3.16 1.41 -15.73
C SER A 145 4.12 0.23 -15.64
N GLY A 146 4.79 0.06 -14.50
CA GLY A 146 5.91 -0.85 -14.34
C GLY A 146 7.18 -0.29 -15.00
N VAL A 147 8.32 -0.63 -14.41
CA VAL A 147 9.66 -0.36 -14.97
C VAL A 147 10.56 -1.57 -14.74
N SER A 148 11.72 -1.61 -15.39
CA SER A 148 12.71 -2.69 -15.21
C SER A 148 12.17 -4.11 -15.43
N GLY A 149 11.16 -4.24 -16.31
CA GLY A 149 10.52 -5.52 -16.64
C GLY A 149 9.35 -5.93 -15.73
N ALA A 150 9.01 -5.14 -14.71
CA ALA A 150 7.79 -5.34 -13.94
C ALA A 150 6.55 -4.93 -14.77
N PRO A 151 5.39 -5.62 -14.59
CA PRO A 151 4.18 -5.37 -15.39
C PRO A 151 3.39 -4.12 -14.96
N GLY A 152 3.71 -3.54 -13.81
CA GLY A 152 2.92 -2.49 -13.17
C GLY A 152 2.83 -2.70 -11.66
N ARG A 153 1.80 -2.11 -11.05
CA ARG A 153 1.47 -2.26 -9.64
C ARG A 153 1.43 -3.73 -9.19
N ILE A 154 1.77 -3.95 -7.93
CA ILE A 154 1.60 -5.23 -7.27
C ILE A 154 0.10 -5.44 -7.06
N LEU A 155 -0.46 -6.51 -7.61
CA LEU A 155 -1.89 -6.76 -7.56
C LEU A 155 -2.23 -7.87 -6.57
N ALA A 156 -3.34 -7.69 -5.86
CA ALA A 156 -4.03 -8.81 -5.24
C ALA A 156 -4.52 -9.78 -6.35
N PRO A 157 -4.57 -11.09 -6.05
CA PRO A 157 -4.99 -12.12 -7.01
C PRO A 157 -6.49 -12.09 -7.33
#